data_AF-A0A941VGS5-F1
#
_entry.id   AF-A0A941VGS5-F1
#
_cell.length_a   1.000
_cell.length_b   1.000
_cell.length_c   1.000
_cell.angle_alpha   90.00
_cell.angle_beta   90.00
_cell.angle_gamma   90.00
#
_symmetry.space_group_name_H-M   'P 1'
#
loop_
_entity.id
_entity.type
_entity.pdbx_description
1 polymer ?
#
loop_
_entity_poly.entity_id
_entity_poly.type
_entity_poly.pdbx_seq_one_letter_code
_entity_poly.pdbx_strand_id
1 'polypeptide(L)'
;KSHELIKIRVLGDDRTARAGLIDAICTQLEAAAVQHIGKILVIFRPRPDDAPAPRTADTAAGKKNTGTLARRPRPRNAPRRTKRSFQSS
;
A
#
# COMPACT_ATOMS: atom_id res chain seq x y z
N LYS A 1 10.16 14.87 -18.53
CA LYS A 1 9.26 13.77 -18.09
C LYS A 1 9.68 13.43 -16.66
N SER A 2 8.86 13.77 -15.66
CA SER A 2 9.40 14.02 -14.31
C SER A 2 9.06 12.97 -13.26
N HIS A 3 8.23 11.97 -13.57
CA HIS A 3 7.80 10.98 -12.58
C HIS A 3 7.95 9.56 -13.12
N GLU A 4 8.53 8.68 -12.29
CA GLU A 4 8.68 7.25 -12.57
C GLU A 4 7.43 6.49 -12.13
N LEU A 5 6.99 6.73 -10.89
CA LEU A 5 5.74 6.20 -10.36
C LEU A 5 4.58 7.14 -10.67
N ILE A 6 3.57 6.63 -11.37
CA ILE A 6 2.45 7.41 -11.89
C ILE A 6 1.15 6.87 -11.29
N LYS A 7 0.35 7.76 -10.70
CA LYS A 7 -0.98 7.46 -10.16
C LYS A 7 -2.05 7.96 -11.12
N ILE A 8 -2.77 7.05 -11.75
CA ILE A 8 -3.81 7.33 -12.74
C ILE A 8 -5.18 7.10 -12.11
N ARG A 9 -6.11 8.04 -12.28
CA ARG A 9 -7.49 7.89 -11.84
C ARG A 9 -8.38 7.56 -13.04
N VAL A 10 -8.99 6.38 -13.02
CA VAL A 10 -9.95 5.95 -14.05
C VAL A 10 -11.33 6.50 -13.70
N LEU A 11 -11.95 7.16 -14.67
CA LEU A 11 -13.33 7.63 -14.57
C LEU A 11 -14.24 6.48 -15.05
N GLY A 12 -14.86 5.77 -14.12
CA GLY A 12 -15.72 4.62 -14.41
C GLY A 12 -15.61 3.51 -13.36
N ASP A 13 -16.72 2.83 -13.12
CA ASP A 13 -16.83 1.85 -12.04
C ASP A 13 -16.65 0.40 -12.51
N ASP A 14 -16.66 0.16 -13.82
CA ASP A 14 -16.46 -1.17 -14.38
C ASP A 14 -15.05 -1.70 -14.08
N ARG A 15 -15.03 -2.87 -13.45
CA ARG A 15 -13.80 -3.58 -13.07
C ARG A 15 -13.12 -4.23 -14.27
N THR A 16 -13.91 -4.71 -15.24
CA THR A 16 -13.38 -5.43 -16.40
C THR A 16 -12.67 -4.48 -17.36
N ALA A 17 -13.30 -3.34 -17.69
CA ALA A 17 -12.65 -2.27 -18.44
C ALA A 17 -11.36 -1.78 -17.78
N ARG A 18 -11.32 -1.69 -16.45
CA ARG A 18 -10.13 -1.23 -15.72
C ARG A 18 -8.92 -2.15 -15.90
N ALA A 19 -9.14 -3.47 -15.89
CA ALA A 19 -8.06 -4.43 -16.12
C ALA A 19 -7.48 -4.30 -17.53
N GLY A 20 -8.34 -4.17 -18.55
CA GLY A 20 -7.91 -3.96 -19.94
C GLY A 20 -7.16 -2.63 -20.13
N LEU A 21 -7.58 -1.57 -19.43
CA LEU A 21 -6.89 -0.27 -19.48
C LEU A 21 -5.48 -0.35 -18.89
N ILE A 22 -5.26 -1.05 -17.78
CA ILE A 22 -3.92 -1.25 -17.22
C ILE A 22 -3.01 -1.90 -18.26
N ASP A 23 -3.49 -2.98 -18.87
CA ASP A 23 -2.70 -3.76 -19.84
C ASP A 23 -2.35 -2.95 -21.09
N ALA A 24 -3.33 -2.21 -21.64
CA ALA A 24 -3.11 -1.32 -22.77
C ALA A 24 -2.09 -0.21 -22.45
N ILE A 25 -2.20 0.42 -21.28
CA ILE A 25 -1.29 1.50 -20.85
C ILE A 25 0.12 0.95 -20.64
N CYS A 26 0.26 -0.20 -19.99
CA CYS A 26 1.54 -0.85 -19.76
C CYS A 26 2.23 -1.21 -21.08
N THR A 27 1.49 -1.75 -22.04
CA THR A 27 1.99 -2.11 -23.36
C THR A 27 2.44 -0.88 -24.17
N GLN A 28 1.63 0.19 -24.18
CA GLN A 28 1.94 1.39 -24.96
C GLN A 28 3.09 2.23 -24.40
N LEU A 29 3.26 2.24 -23.07
CA LEU A 29 4.22 3.12 -22.41
C LEU A 29 5.47 2.40 -21.89
N GLU A 30 5.58 1.09 -22.13
CA GLU A 30 6.62 0.21 -21.59
C GLU A 30 6.72 0.39 -20.06
N ALA A 31 5.56 0.36 -19.41
CA ALA A 31 5.42 0.58 -17.97
C ALA A 31 4.98 -0.71 -17.27
N ALA A 32 5.40 -0.89 -16.03
CA ALA A 32 4.98 -2.01 -15.19
C ALA A 32 3.77 -1.63 -14.33
N ALA A 33 2.79 -2.53 -14.22
CA ALA A 33 1.68 -2.38 -13.27
C ALA A 33 2.16 -2.71 -11.85
N VAL A 34 1.99 -1.79 -10.90
CA VAL A 34 2.42 -1.98 -9.50
C VAL A 34 1.25 -2.38 -8.63
N GLN A 35 0.15 -1.61 -8.69
CA GLN A 35 -1.03 -1.86 -7.87
C GLN A 35 -2.26 -1.18 -8.48
N HIS A 36 -3.46 -1.65 -8.12
CA HIS A 36 -4.68 -0.88 -8.27
C HIS A 36 -5.46 -0.83 -6.95
N ILE A 37 -6.02 0.32 -6.62
CA ILE A 37 -6.85 0.54 -5.43
C ILE A 37 -8.16 1.18 -5.89
N GLY A 38 -9.21 0.35 -6.02
CA GLY A 38 -10.49 0.79 -6.57
C GLY A 38 -10.31 1.40 -7.96
N LYS A 39 -10.57 2.71 -8.09
CA LYS A 39 -10.45 3.49 -9.34
C LYS A 39 -9.08 4.11 -9.59
N ILE A 40 -8.11 3.83 -8.73
CA ILE A 40 -6.74 4.34 -8.86
C ILE A 40 -5.84 3.21 -9.37
N LEU A 41 -5.09 3.50 -10.43
CA LEU A 41 -4.04 2.65 -10.98
C LEU A 41 -2.68 3.25 -10.63
N VAL A 42 -1.75 2.40 -10.21
CA VAL A 42 -0.37 2.78 -9.94
C VAL A 42 0.51 2.01 -10.91
N ILE A 43 1.21 2.74 -11.79
CA ILE A 43 2.14 2.18 -12.78
C ILE A 43 3.52 2.79 -12.57
N PHE A 44 4.56 2.02 -12.91
CA PHE A 44 5.95 2.44 -12.85
C PHE A 44 6.56 2.44 -14.25
N ARG A 45 7.23 3.53 -14.61
CA ARG A 45 7.99 3.62 -15.85
C ARG A 45 9.43 4.06 -15.53
N PRO A 46 10.44 3.22 -15.79
CA PRO A 46 11.84 3.59 -15.58
C PRO A 46 12.24 4.73 -16.52
N ARG A 47 13.09 5.63 -16.04
CA ARG A 47 13.73 6.63 -16.88
C ARG A 47 14.91 5.99 -17.64
N PRO A 48 15.19 6.43 -18.87
CA PRO A 48 16.34 5.94 -19.62
C PRO A 48 17.68 6.28 -18.95
N ASP A 49 17.74 7.39 -18.20
CA ASP A 49 18.99 7.87 -17.56
C ASP A 49 19.24 7.29 -16.16
N ASP A 50 18.19 6.74 -15.52
CA ASP A 50 18.27 6.11 -14.20
C ASP A 50 17.94 4.62 -14.37
N ALA A 51 18.92 3.82 -14.81
CA ALA A 51 18.83 2.37 -14.72
C ALA A 51 19.20 1.96 -13.27
N PRO A 52 18.23 1.61 -12.40
CA PRO A 52 18.59 1.08 -11.09
C PRO A 52 19.18 -0.32 -11.27
N ALA A 53 20.33 -0.56 -10.63
CA ALA A 53 20.86 -1.90 -10.44
C ALA A 53 19.75 -2.83 -9.90
N PRO A 54 19.67 -4.09 -10.37
CA PRO A 54 18.65 -5.02 -9.91
C PRO A 54 18.79 -5.19 -8.40
N ARG A 55 17.84 -4.65 -7.64
CA ARG A 55 17.61 -5.11 -6.26
C ARG A 55 16.97 -6.48 -6.41
N THR A 56 17.83 -7.49 -6.57
CA THR A 56 17.47 -8.88 -6.30
C THR A 56 16.75 -8.88 -4.97
N ALA A 57 15.49 -9.30 -4.99
CA ALA A 57 14.74 -9.59 -3.79
C ALA A 57 15.67 -10.36 -2.85
N ASP A 58 16.06 -9.71 -1.77
CA ASP A 58 16.75 -10.28 -0.65
C ASP A 58 15.85 -11.36 -0.06
N THR A 59 15.99 -12.57 -0.61
CA THR A 59 15.79 -13.81 0.14
C THR A 59 16.68 -13.75 1.37
N ALA A 60 16.14 -13.26 2.47
CA ALA A 60 16.70 -13.46 3.79
C ALA A 60 15.57 -13.62 4.80
N ALA A 61 15.39 -14.88 5.20
CA ALA A 61 14.68 -15.30 6.39
C ALA A 61 15.05 -14.42 7.62
N GLY A 62 14.25 -13.41 7.90
CA GLY A 62 14.35 -12.56 9.08
C GLY A 62 13.45 -13.06 10.21
N LYS A 63 13.97 -14.03 10.97
CA LYS A 63 13.63 -14.42 12.36
C LYS A 63 12.30 -13.91 12.94
N LYS A 64 11.38 -14.85 13.20
CA LYS A 64 10.22 -14.73 14.11
C LYS A 64 10.65 -14.03 15.40
N ASN A 65 10.23 -12.80 15.61
CA ASN A 65 10.24 -12.14 16.91
C ASN A 65 8.93 -12.48 17.63
N THR A 66 8.93 -13.61 18.32
CA THR A 66 8.00 -13.90 19.41
C THR A 66 8.25 -12.92 20.56
N GLY A 67 7.77 -11.68 20.37
CA GLY A 67 7.65 -10.70 21.43
C GLY A 67 6.35 -10.93 22.18
N THR A 68 6.29 -11.96 23.04
CA THR A 68 5.30 -12.04 24.11
C THR A 68 5.58 -10.94 25.14
N LEU A 69 5.28 -9.69 24.78
CA LEU A 69 4.90 -8.69 25.77
C LEU A 69 3.47 -9.03 26.16
N ALA A 70 3.34 -9.83 27.21
CA ALA A 70 2.08 -10.18 27.85
C ALA A 70 1.30 -8.88 28.17
N ARG A 71 0.41 -8.48 27.26
CA ARG A 71 -0.60 -7.47 27.54
C ARG A 71 -1.50 -8.08 28.60
N ARG A 72 -1.35 -7.65 29.86
CA ARG A 72 -2.28 -8.00 30.94
C ARG A 72 -3.71 -7.85 30.41
N PRO A 73 -4.54 -8.91 30.43
CA PRO A 73 -5.90 -8.79 29.95
C PRO A 73 -6.62 -7.76 30.81
N ARG A 74 -7.23 -6.76 30.18
CA ARG A 74 -8.13 -5.84 30.88
C ARG A 74 -9.28 -6.68 31.45
N PRO A 75 -9.66 -6.53 32.72
CA PRO A 75 -10.82 -7.23 33.26
C PRO A 75 -12.05 -6.84 32.45
N ARG A 76 -12.81 -7.86 32.02
CA ARG A 76 -13.94 -7.77 31.08
C ARG A 76 -15.06 -6.80 31.54
N ASN A 77 -15.01 -6.34 32.79
CA ASN A 77 -16.05 -5.54 33.43
C ASN A 77 -15.56 -4.18 33.98
N ALA A 78 -14.44 -3.64 33.48
CA ALA A 78 -14.00 -2.31 33.88
C ALA A 78 -14.79 -1.21 33.13
N PRO A 79 -15.38 -0.22 33.82
CA PRO A 79 -16.07 0.87 33.15
C PRO A 79 -15.09 1.67 32.27
N ARG A 80 -15.52 2.02 31.06
CA ARG A 80 -14.76 2.91 30.17
C ARG A 80 -14.52 4.22 30.90
N ARG A 81 -13.25 4.54 31.17
CA ARG A 81 -12.85 5.85 31.71
C ARG A 81 -13.20 6.92 30.67
N THR A 82 -14.32 7.61 30.86
CA THR A 82 -14.76 8.70 30.00
C THR A 82 -14.00 9.97 30.38
N LYS A 83 -13.88 10.91 29.43
CA LYS A 83 -13.15 12.18 29.61
C LYS A 83 -13.71 13.06 30.75
N ARG A 84 -14.92 12.77 31.25
CA ARG A 84 -15.54 13.41 32.42
C ARG A 84 -14.93 13.00 33.76
N SER A 85 -14.15 11.91 33.85
CA SER A 85 -13.53 11.48 35.11
C SER A 85 -12.43 12.41 35.62
N PHE A 86 -12.07 13.45 34.86
CA PHE A 86 -11.02 14.42 35.21
C PHE A 86 -11.57 15.77 35.70
N GLN A 87 -12.90 15.93 35.74
CA GLN A 87 -13.52 17.23 36.02
C GLN A 87 -14.22 17.32 37.39
N SER A 88 -14.07 16.32 38.26
CA SER A 88 -14.51 16.41 39.66
C SER A 88 -13.34 16.13 40.60
N SER A 89 -12.66 17.21 40.98
CA SER A 89 -11.89 17.33 42.22
C SER A 89 -12.28 18.66 42.85
#